data_AF-A0A3D0DGQ2-F1
#
_entry.id   AF-A0A3D0DGQ2-F1
#
_cell.length_a   1.000
_cell.length_b   1.000
_cell.length_c   1.000
_cell.angle_alpha   90.00
_cell.angle_beta   90.00
_cell.angle_gamma   90.00
#
_symmetry.space_group_name_H-M   'P 1'
#
loop_
_entity.id
_entity.type
_entity.pdbx_description
1 polymer ?
#
loop_
_entity_poly.entity_id
_entity_poly.type
_entity_poly.pdbx_seq_one_letter_code
_entity_poly.pdbx_strand_id
1 'polypeptide(L)'
;MESAENKNDLLPYASTNTGGTPLSCGMPESEHLVITSNTMADGFQAYVDWKNQKGLHSRIVFVEDILASSSGIDAQEKIRNFLIRAHSAGTRWVLLGGDEDVIPIRYLFAGNADTTVPALAIQQIGDMYYADLTGNWDADGDGVWGETVHDQRDIYPEIYVGRVPVRKASEAAIWSAKAVTYEKNPGGGDPAYLSKALVICADEMRDLGQHTTVSGWLSNSFTVDAQRLIEQPSGSSTSPTQPTGQQVIDVMQEGWGF
;
A
#
# COMPACT_ATOMS: atom_id res chain seq x y z
N MET A 1 25.38 49.54 -1.96
CA MET A 1 23.97 49.71 -2.34
C MET A 1 23.16 48.84 -1.40
N GLU A 2 22.68 49.50 -0.36
CA GLU A 2 21.70 48.99 0.60
C GLU A 2 20.31 49.05 -0.03
N SER A 3 19.51 48.02 0.22
CA SER A 3 18.06 48.10 0.50
C SER A 3 17.67 46.69 1.02
N ALA A 4 17.70 46.44 2.34
CA ALA A 4 16.61 46.67 3.30
C ALA A 4 15.30 45.98 2.84
N GLU A 5 15.07 44.74 3.29
CA GLU A 5 14.10 44.32 4.33
C GLU A 5 12.79 43.79 3.71
N ASN A 6 12.23 42.67 4.16
CA ASN A 6 11.41 42.62 5.38
C ASN A 6 11.45 41.26 6.08
N LYS A 7 11.92 41.22 7.34
CA LYS A 7 11.92 40.03 8.22
C LYS A 7 10.65 39.91 9.09
N ASN A 8 9.63 40.74 8.87
CA ASN A 8 8.35 40.69 9.60
C ASN A 8 7.23 39.89 8.89
N ASP A 9 7.51 39.21 7.77
CA ASP A 9 6.52 38.33 7.11
C ASP A 9 6.51 36.89 7.69
N LEU A 10 7.30 36.63 8.72
CA LEU A 10 7.15 35.44 9.55
C LEU A 10 6.06 35.71 10.59
N LEU A 11 4.80 35.51 10.21
CA LEU A 11 3.78 35.25 11.23
C LEU A 11 4.26 34.02 12.02
N PRO A 12 4.41 34.12 13.35
CA PRO A 12 4.68 32.94 14.15
C PRO A 12 3.52 31.97 13.89
N TYR A 13 3.81 30.76 13.43
CA TYR A 13 2.83 29.68 13.44
C TYR A 13 2.49 29.44 14.90
N ALA A 14 1.48 30.15 15.38
CA ALA A 14 0.85 29.88 16.65
C ALA A 14 0.33 28.45 16.53
N SER A 15 0.91 27.55 17.32
CA SER A 15 0.31 26.26 17.57
C SER A 15 -1.05 26.51 18.20
N THR A 16 -2.09 26.55 17.37
CA THR A 16 -3.43 26.33 17.89
C THR A 16 -3.47 24.86 18.28
N ASN A 17 -3.18 24.62 19.56
CA ASN A 17 -3.81 23.55 20.33
C ASN A 17 -5.33 23.72 20.16
N THR A 18 -5.87 23.22 19.06
CA THR A 18 -7.27 22.82 19.02
C THR A 18 -7.29 21.46 19.68
N GLY A 19 -7.47 21.47 20.99
CA GLY A 19 -8.04 20.32 21.69
C GLY A 19 -9.31 19.95 20.94
N GLY A 20 -9.21 18.93 20.08
CA GLY A 20 -10.32 18.42 19.31
C GLY A 20 -11.32 17.85 20.27
N THR A 21 -12.43 18.57 20.45
CA THR A 21 -13.65 17.99 21.01
C THR A 21 -14.03 16.83 20.09
N PRO A 22 -14.37 15.63 20.59
CA PRO A 22 -14.69 14.50 19.73
C PRO A 22 -15.90 14.88 18.88
N LEU A 23 -15.69 15.02 17.57
CA LEU A 23 -16.77 15.33 16.66
C LEU A 23 -17.65 14.09 16.49
N SER A 24 -18.80 14.16 17.17
CA SER A 24 -20.06 13.53 16.80
C SER A 24 -20.23 13.45 15.27
N CYS A 25 -20.50 12.24 14.78
CA CYS A 25 -21.06 11.88 13.46
C CYS A 25 -21.28 13.06 12.49
N GLY A 26 -20.30 13.31 11.63
CA GLY A 26 -20.34 14.32 10.59
C GLY A 26 -19.05 14.27 9.78
N MET A 27 -18.92 13.25 8.93
CA MET A 27 -17.74 13.05 8.10
C MET A 27 -17.61 14.22 7.10
N PRO A 28 -16.50 14.97 7.06
CA PRO A 28 -16.09 15.58 5.81
C PRO A 28 -15.68 14.43 4.89
N GLU A 29 -16.51 14.18 3.86
CA GLU A 29 -16.26 13.25 2.76
C GLU A 29 -14.84 13.45 2.23
N SER A 30 -13.96 12.47 2.44
CA SER A 30 -12.58 12.51 1.98
C SER A 30 -12.38 11.43 0.94
N GLU A 31 -11.86 11.82 -0.22
CA GLU A 31 -11.63 10.93 -1.35
C GLU A 31 -10.54 9.91 -1.03
N HIS A 32 -9.56 10.28 -0.18
CA HIS A 32 -8.46 9.43 0.25
C HIS A 32 -8.32 9.40 1.78
N LEU A 33 -8.15 8.20 2.34
CA LEU A 33 -7.96 7.98 3.77
C LEU A 33 -6.60 7.31 4.03
N VAL A 34 -5.89 7.77 5.06
CA VAL A 34 -4.79 7.02 5.67
C VAL A 34 -5.29 6.48 7.01
N ILE A 35 -5.47 5.17 7.12
CA ILE A 35 -5.90 4.51 8.36
C ILE A 35 -4.67 3.99 9.08
N THR A 36 -4.41 4.48 10.30
CA THR A 36 -3.21 4.12 11.08
C THR A 36 -3.47 4.24 12.59
N SER A 37 -2.52 3.87 13.43
CA SER A 37 -2.62 4.09 14.88
C SER A 37 -2.37 5.55 15.25
N ASN A 38 -2.87 5.96 16.41
CA ASN A 38 -2.54 7.26 17.00
C ASN A 38 -1.02 7.47 17.16
N THR A 39 -0.27 6.41 17.47
CA THR A 39 1.18 6.44 17.68
C THR A 39 2.01 6.56 16.40
N MET A 40 1.44 6.25 15.24
CA MET A 40 2.14 6.32 13.95
C MET A 40 1.68 7.46 13.04
N ALA A 41 0.55 8.10 13.37
CA ALA A 41 -0.06 9.17 12.60
C ALA A 41 0.91 10.26 12.13
N ASP A 42 1.78 10.74 13.03
CA ASP A 42 2.77 11.78 12.72
C ASP A 42 3.70 11.39 11.56
N GLY A 43 4.00 10.09 11.39
CA GLY A 43 4.82 9.58 10.30
C GLY A 43 4.15 9.67 8.92
N PHE A 44 2.82 9.82 8.86
CA PHE A 44 2.06 9.96 7.62
C PHE A 44 1.63 11.39 7.31
N GLN A 45 1.84 12.34 8.23
CA GLN A 45 1.35 13.71 8.07
C GLN A 45 1.90 14.38 6.80
N ALA A 46 3.21 14.28 6.57
CA ALA A 46 3.84 14.86 5.37
C ALA A 46 3.27 14.31 4.05
N TYR A 47 2.89 13.03 4.02
CA TYR A 47 2.25 12.41 2.87
C TYR A 47 0.83 12.95 2.66
N VAL A 48 0.03 13.03 3.72
CA VAL A 48 -1.34 13.59 3.66
C VAL A 48 -1.33 15.06 3.25
N ASP A 49 -0.44 15.87 3.81
CA ASP A 49 -0.29 17.28 3.45
C ASP A 49 0.05 17.45 1.97
N TRP A 50 0.95 16.61 1.45
CA TRP A 50 1.32 16.62 0.03
C TRP A 50 0.16 16.22 -0.89
N LYS A 51 -0.64 15.21 -0.51
CA LYS A 51 -1.83 14.82 -1.28
C LYS A 51 -2.85 15.96 -1.32
N ASN A 52 -3.11 16.61 -0.19
CA ASN A 52 -3.99 17.77 -0.10
C ASN A 52 -3.46 18.95 -0.94
N GLN A 53 -2.15 19.21 -0.92
CA GLN A 53 -1.52 20.27 -1.74
C GLN A 53 -1.76 20.08 -3.25
N LYS A 54 -1.91 18.84 -3.71
CA LYS A 54 -2.18 18.51 -5.12
C LYS A 54 -3.66 18.27 -5.44
N GLY A 55 -4.56 18.61 -4.51
CA GLY A 55 -5.99 18.55 -4.73
C GLY A 55 -6.65 17.19 -4.45
N LEU A 56 -5.93 16.22 -3.89
CA LEU A 56 -6.53 14.97 -3.42
C LEU A 56 -6.92 15.11 -1.95
N HIS A 57 -8.20 15.28 -1.67
CA HIS A 57 -8.71 15.48 -0.30
C HIS A 57 -8.42 14.26 0.57
N SER A 58 -7.43 14.40 1.45
CA SER A 58 -6.80 13.33 2.21
C SER A 58 -6.84 13.61 3.71
N ARG A 59 -7.12 12.59 4.51
CA ARG A 59 -7.06 12.70 5.97
C ARG A 59 -6.54 11.43 6.64
N ILE A 60 -5.98 11.61 7.83
CA ILE A 60 -5.67 10.49 8.72
C ILE A 60 -6.94 10.10 9.50
N VAL A 61 -7.14 8.80 9.65
CA VAL A 61 -8.19 8.20 10.49
C VAL A 61 -7.53 7.19 11.42
N PHE A 62 -7.87 7.25 12.71
CA PHE A 62 -7.30 6.35 13.70
C PHE A 62 -8.04 5.02 13.72
N VAL A 63 -7.29 3.92 13.66
CA VAL A 63 -7.88 2.58 13.76
C VAL A 63 -8.58 2.39 15.09
N GLU A 64 -8.08 2.99 16.17
CA GLU A 64 -8.67 2.96 17.50
C GLU A 64 -10.09 3.54 17.49
N ASP A 65 -10.30 4.66 16.78
CA ASP A 65 -11.62 5.29 16.65
C ASP A 65 -12.58 4.44 15.81
N ILE A 66 -12.07 3.79 14.75
CA ILE A 66 -12.85 2.86 13.93
C ILE A 66 -13.34 1.69 14.78
N LEU A 67 -12.44 1.07 15.55
CA LEU A 67 -12.74 -0.09 16.38
C LEU A 67 -13.70 0.23 17.54
N ALA A 68 -13.64 1.46 18.05
CA ALA A 68 -14.53 1.94 19.11
C ALA A 68 -15.94 2.32 18.58
N SER A 69 -16.04 2.79 17.34
CA SER A 69 -17.30 3.36 16.80
C SER A 69 -18.04 2.46 15.82
N SER A 70 -17.39 1.42 15.26
CA SER A 70 -17.99 0.54 14.26
C SER A 70 -18.47 -0.77 14.88
N SER A 71 -19.57 -1.29 14.33
CA SER A 71 -20.07 -2.63 14.63
C SER A 71 -19.41 -3.67 13.72
N GLY A 72 -19.31 -4.90 14.22
CA GLY A 72 -18.70 -6.05 13.55
C GLY A 72 -18.32 -7.10 14.60
N ILE A 73 -18.22 -8.36 14.20
CA ILE A 73 -17.91 -9.49 15.09
C ILE A 73 -16.45 -9.46 15.57
N ASP A 74 -15.57 -8.84 14.78
CA ASP A 74 -14.15 -8.67 15.09
C ASP A 74 -13.60 -7.33 14.55
N ALA A 75 -12.30 -7.11 14.73
CA ALA A 75 -11.64 -5.86 14.35
C ALA A 75 -11.62 -5.64 12.83
N GLN A 76 -11.40 -6.70 12.07
CA GLN A 76 -11.37 -6.68 10.61
C GLN A 76 -12.75 -6.32 10.04
N GLU A 77 -13.83 -6.95 10.53
CA GLU A 77 -15.18 -6.62 10.06
C GLU A 77 -15.58 -5.20 10.45
N LYS A 78 -15.18 -4.72 11.64
CA LYS A 78 -15.38 -3.32 12.05
C LYS A 78 -14.70 -2.35 11.09
N ILE A 79 -13.47 -2.63 10.66
CA ILE A 79 -12.74 -1.82 9.69
C ILE A 79 -13.45 -1.87 8.33
N ARG A 80 -13.85 -3.05 7.85
CA ARG A 80 -14.60 -3.20 6.59
C ARG A 80 -15.94 -2.43 6.62
N ASN A 81 -16.69 -2.51 7.71
CA ASN A 81 -17.95 -1.79 7.90
C ASN A 81 -17.76 -0.27 7.98
N PHE A 82 -16.62 0.21 8.50
CA PHE A 82 -16.24 1.61 8.36
C PHE A 82 -15.97 1.99 6.90
N LEU A 83 -15.24 1.16 6.17
CA LEU A 83 -14.91 1.40 4.76
C LEU A 83 -16.15 1.41 3.84
N ILE A 84 -17.14 0.54 4.09
CA ILE A 84 -18.45 0.56 3.41
C ILE A 84 -19.12 1.94 3.54
N ARG A 85 -19.15 2.49 4.76
CA ARG A 85 -19.71 3.82 5.03
C ARG A 85 -18.88 4.93 4.41
N ALA A 86 -17.55 4.85 4.50
CA ALA A 86 -16.64 5.83 3.91
C ALA A 86 -16.75 5.88 2.38
N HIS A 87 -16.83 4.72 1.71
CA HIS A 87 -17.02 4.61 0.27
C HIS A 87 -18.36 5.23 -0.18
N SER A 88 -19.43 4.95 0.57
CA SER A 88 -20.75 5.57 0.35
C SER A 88 -20.73 7.10 0.50
N ALA A 89 -19.79 7.61 1.31
CA ALA A 89 -19.52 9.02 1.53
C ALA A 89 -18.36 9.55 0.63
N GLY A 90 -18.05 8.89 -0.48
CA GLY A 90 -17.13 9.41 -1.50
C GLY A 90 -15.66 8.99 -1.40
N THR A 91 -15.25 8.19 -0.40
CA THR A 91 -13.89 7.63 -0.37
C THR A 91 -13.65 6.69 -1.56
N ARG A 92 -12.46 6.77 -2.17
CA ARG A 92 -12.01 5.94 -3.30
C ARG A 92 -10.66 5.28 -3.06
N TRP A 93 -9.77 5.93 -2.30
CA TRP A 93 -8.44 5.39 -1.99
C TRP A 93 -8.24 5.27 -0.48
N VAL A 94 -7.64 4.16 -0.06
CA VAL A 94 -7.30 3.89 1.32
C VAL A 94 -5.88 3.38 1.40
N LEU A 95 -5.09 4.03 2.26
CA LEU A 95 -3.77 3.58 2.65
C LEU A 95 -3.82 3.06 4.09
N LEU A 96 -3.56 1.77 4.27
CA LEU A 96 -3.41 1.14 5.58
C LEU A 96 -1.97 1.38 6.06
N GLY A 97 -1.80 2.25 7.03
CA GLY A 97 -0.51 2.58 7.62
C GLY A 97 -0.25 1.75 8.87
N GLY A 98 0.48 0.65 8.72
CA GLY A 98 0.79 -0.26 9.83
C GLY A 98 0.93 -1.71 9.38
N ASP A 99 1.69 -2.47 10.15
CA ASP A 99 1.79 -3.92 9.99
C ASP A 99 0.53 -4.64 10.53
N GLU A 100 0.55 -5.97 10.57
CA GLU A 100 -0.57 -6.80 11.01
C GLU A 100 -1.00 -6.58 12.46
N ASP A 101 -0.09 -6.04 13.28
CA ASP A 101 -0.32 -5.73 14.70
C ASP A 101 -1.06 -4.40 14.93
N VAL A 102 -1.06 -3.52 13.93
CA VAL A 102 -1.76 -2.23 13.98
C VAL A 102 -3.06 -2.29 13.19
N ILE A 103 -2.98 -2.68 11.92
CA ILE A 103 -4.17 -2.89 11.09
C ILE A 103 -4.28 -4.39 10.85
N PRO A 104 -5.20 -5.09 11.53
CA PRO A 104 -5.27 -6.54 11.48
C PRO A 104 -5.48 -7.01 10.04
N ILE A 105 -4.90 -8.16 9.70
CA ILE A 105 -5.12 -8.82 8.42
C ILE A 105 -6.32 -9.77 8.52
N ARG A 106 -7.04 -9.96 7.41
CA ARG A 106 -7.99 -11.06 7.26
C ARG A 106 -7.27 -12.23 6.59
N TYR A 107 -7.33 -13.40 7.22
CA TYR A 107 -6.96 -14.64 6.56
C TYR A 107 -8.14 -15.14 5.73
N LEU A 108 -7.85 -15.54 4.50
CA LEU A 108 -8.79 -15.93 3.47
C LEU A 108 -8.49 -17.35 3.02
N PHE A 109 -9.51 -18.06 2.56
CA PHE A 109 -9.36 -19.41 2.04
C PHE A 109 -10.19 -19.60 0.77
N ALA A 110 -9.53 -19.59 -0.39
CA ALA A 110 -10.20 -19.79 -1.68
C ALA A 110 -10.67 -21.24 -1.95
N GLY A 111 -10.46 -22.16 -0.99
CA GLY A 111 -11.02 -23.51 -1.03
C GLY A 111 -12.46 -23.56 -0.53
N ASN A 112 -12.89 -24.74 -0.08
CA ASN A 112 -14.08 -24.90 0.74
C ASN A 112 -13.74 -25.78 1.95
N ALA A 113 -14.26 -25.45 3.11
CA ALA A 113 -14.21 -26.18 4.36
C ALA A 113 -15.65 -26.40 4.84
N ASP A 114 -15.91 -27.52 5.53
CA ASP A 114 -17.28 -27.79 5.99
C ASP A 114 -17.61 -27.12 7.34
N THR A 115 -16.64 -27.07 8.25
CA THR A 115 -16.81 -26.50 9.62
C THR A 115 -15.49 -26.24 10.36
N THR A 116 -14.34 -26.62 9.79
CA THR A 116 -13.05 -26.53 10.47
C THR A 116 -12.18 -25.52 9.78
N VAL A 117 -11.85 -24.45 10.50
CA VAL A 117 -10.94 -23.42 10.02
C VAL A 117 -9.62 -24.07 9.57
N PRO A 118 -9.22 -23.90 8.29
CA PRO A 118 -8.00 -24.48 7.75
C PRO A 118 -6.75 -24.06 8.54
N ALA A 119 -5.67 -24.85 8.45
CA ALA A 119 -4.40 -24.44 9.04
C ALA A 119 -3.90 -23.12 8.41
N LEU A 120 -3.31 -22.22 9.20
CA LEU A 120 -2.82 -20.92 8.69
C LEU A 120 -1.87 -21.04 7.49
N ALA A 121 -1.10 -22.13 7.42
CA ALA A 121 -0.16 -22.40 6.32
C ALA A 121 -0.81 -22.55 4.94
N ILE A 122 -2.13 -22.78 4.88
CA ILE A 122 -2.89 -22.91 3.63
C ILE A 122 -3.91 -21.78 3.43
N GLN A 123 -3.94 -20.81 4.34
CA GLN A 123 -4.73 -19.59 4.21
C GLN A 123 -3.89 -18.48 3.57
N GLN A 124 -4.55 -17.53 2.93
CA GLN A 124 -3.93 -16.37 2.30
C GLN A 124 -4.21 -15.12 3.13
N ILE A 125 -3.21 -14.27 3.33
CA ILE A 125 -3.43 -12.94 3.89
C ILE A 125 -3.94 -12.03 2.77
N GLY A 126 -5.01 -11.27 3.00
CA GLY A 126 -5.58 -10.46 1.94
C GLY A 126 -6.25 -9.17 2.41
N ASP A 127 -5.59 -8.04 2.12
CA ASP A 127 -6.24 -6.72 2.20
C ASP A 127 -7.36 -6.55 1.15
N MET A 128 -7.53 -7.51 0.23
CA MET A 128 -8.70 -7.59 -0.65
C MET A 128 -10.01 -7.58 0.13
N TYR A 129 -10.04 -8.15 1.34
CA TYR A 129 -11.20 -8.08 2.24
C TYR A 129 -11.60 -6.64 2.60
N TYR A 130 -10.64 -5.71 2.65
CA TYR A 130 -10.89 -4.29 2.90
C TYR A 130 -11.23 -3.51 1.63
N ALA A 131 -10.91 -4.07 0.46
CA ALA A 131 -11.12 -3.44 -0.83
C ALA A 131 -12.48 -3.83 -1.45
N ASP A 132 -12.90 -5.07 -1.23
CA ASP A 132 -14.21 -5.61 -1.59
C ASP A 132 -15.21 -5.34 -0.46
N LEU A 133 -16.08 -4.36 -0.70
CA LEU A 133 -17.06 -3.80 0.21
C LEU A 133 -18.45 -4.41 -0.01
N THR A 134 -18.62 -5.28 -1.00
CA THR A 134 -19.86 -5.99 -1.29
C THR A 134 -19.72 -7.50 -1.09
N GLY A 135 -20.80 -8.24 -1.28
CA GLY A 135 -20.85 -9.66 -0.95
C GLY A 135 -20.73 -9.98 0.54
N ASN A 136 -20.94 -11.26 0.86
CA ASN A 136 -20.72 -11.81 2.19
C ASN A 136 -19.54 -12.78 2.16
N TRP A 137 -18.48 -12.41 2.87
CA TRP A 137 -17.21 -13.15 2.94
C TRP A 137 -17.21 -14.27 3.98
N ASP A 138 -18.29 -14.47 4.72
CA ASP A 138 -18.54 -15.57 5.67
C ASP A 138 -20.07 -15.79 5.69
N ALA A 139 -20.59 -16.36 4.60
CA ALA A 139 -22.02 -16.41 4.32
C ALA A 139 -22.75 -17.53 5.05
N ASP A 140 -22.07 -18.63 5.33
CA ASP A 140 -22.58 -19.74 6.15
C ASP A 140 -22.23 -19.59 7.64
N GLY A 141 -21.31 -18.67 7.98
CA GLY A 141 -21.01 -18.28 9.35
C GLY A 141 -20.11 -19.26 10.08
N ASP A 142 -19.29 -20.02 9.36
CA ASP A 142 -18.38 -21.02 9.92
C ASP A 142 -17.02 -20.42 10.34
N GLY A 143 -16.78 -19.15 9.97
CA GLY A 143 -15.55 -18.39 10.28
C GLY A 143 -14.39 -18.65 9.32
N VAL A 144 -14.63 -19.36 8.21
CA VAL A 144 -13.72 -19.54 7.09
C VAL A 144 -14.04 -18.51 6.02
N TRP A 145 -13.17 -17.52 5.88
CA TRP A 145 -13.50 -16.37 5.05
C TRP A 145 -13.09 -16.55 3.60
N GLY A 146 -13.99 -16.27 2.67
CA GLY A 146 -13.72 -16.17 1.25
C GLY A 146 -13.76 -17.52 0.50
N GLU A 147 -14.56 -18.48 0.97
CA GLU A 147 -14.77 -19.80 0.38
C GLU A 147 -15.50 -19.75 -0.96
N THR A 148 -15.02 -20.51 -1.95
CA THR A 148 -15.55 -20.43 -3.35
C THR A 148 -17.01 -20.84 -3.49
N VAL A 149 -17.50 -21.76 -2.66
CA VAL A 149 -18.84 -22.34 -2.79
C VAL A 149 -19.75 -21.94 -1.65
N HIS A 150 -19.24 -21.86 -0.43
CA HIS A 150 -20.06 -21.58 0.76
C HIS A 150 -20.29 -20.08 0.99
N ASP A 151 -19.35 -19.24 0.54
CA ASP A 151 -19.47 -17.79 0.65
C ASP A 151 -20.05 -17.11 -0.59
N GLN A 152 -20.41 -15.85 -0.40
CA GLN A 152 -20.93 -14.95 -1.42
C GLN A 152 -20.02 -13.73 -1.59
N ARG A 153 -18.70 -13.93 -1.57
CA ARG A 153 -17.73 -12.87 -1.85
C ARG A 153 -17.88 -12.37 -3.30
N ASP A 154 -17.69 -11.08 -3.52
CA ASP A 154 -17.79 -10.51 -4.86
C ASP A 154 -16.46 -10.61 -5.63
N ILE A 155 -15.33 -10.43 -4.94
CA ILE A 155 -13.96 -10.38 -5.49
C ILE A 155 -13.71 -9.26 -6.52
N TYR A 156 -14.59 -8.26 -6.59
CA TYR A 156 -14.40 -7.03 -7.38
C TYR A 156 -14.34 -5.81 -6.46
N PRO A 157 -13.14 -5.31 -6.11
CA PRO A 157 -13.00 -4.20 -5.19
C PRO A 157 -13.74 -2.91 -5.60
N GLU A 158 -14.49 -2.32 -4.67
CA GLU A 158 -15.11 -0.99 -4.83
C GLU A 158 -14.13 0.17 -4.58
N ILE A 159 -13.09 -0.07 -3.79
CA ILE A 159 -12.08 0.95 -3.45
C ILE A 159 -10.66 0.45 -3.65
N TYR A 160 -9.74 1.38 -3.91
CA TYR A 160 -8.32 1.08 -4.02
C TYR A 160 -7.69 1.03 -2.62
N VAL A 161 -7.17 -0.13 -2.25
CA VAL A 161 -6.47 -0.33 -0.96
C VAL A 161 -5.00 -0.62 -1.22
N GLY A 162 -4.13 0.08 -0.49
CA GLY A 162 -2.71 -0.25 -0.37
C GLY A 162 -2.29 -0.27 1.09
N ARG A 163 -1.19 -0.97 1.41
CA ARG A 163 -0.63 -1.03 2.77
C ARG A 163 0.82 -0.59 2.79
N VAL A 164 1.16 0.14 3.86
CA VAL A 164 2.52 0.47 4.25
C VAL A 164 2.81 -0.33 5.54
N PRO A 165 3.44 -1.51 5.44
CA PRO A 165 3.67 -2.40 6.58
C PRO A 165 4.86 -1.87 7.40
N VAL A 166 4.58 -0.96 8.31
CA VAL A 166 5.56 -0.31 9.20
C VAL A 166 5.15 -0.52 10.65
N ARG A 167 6.13 -0.60 11.55
CA ARG A 167 5.90 -0.85 12.97
C ARG A 167 6.21 0.36 13.83
N LYS A 168 6.72 1.44 13.23
CA LYS A 168 7.12 2.69 13.92
C LYS A 168 6.79 3.93 13.10
N ALA A 169 6.50 5.03 13.80
CA ALA A 169 6.30 6.35 13.18
C ALA A 169 7.52 6.80 12.34
N SER A 170 8.75 6.45 12.76
CA SER A 170 9.97 6.77 12.00
C SER A 170 10.04 6.05 10.65
N GLU A 171 9.54 4.81 10.58
CA GLU A 171 9.50 4.04 9.33
C GLU A 171 8.42 4.58 8.40
N ALA A 172 7.25 4.92 8.95
CA ALA A 172 6.20 5.65 8.23
C ALA A 172 6.72 6.99 7.66
N ALA A 173 7.48 7.75 8.44
CA ALA A 173 8.08 9.01 7.99
C ALA A 173 9.06 8.81 6.83
N ILE A 174 9.89 7.77 6.87
CA ILE A 174 10.80 7.42 5.77
C ILE A 174 10.00 7.06 4.51
N TRP A 175 8.96 6.26 4.63
CA TRP A 175 8.09 5.91 3.51
C TRP A 175 7.40 7.16 2.92
N SER A 176 6.81 8.01 3.77
CA SER A 176 6.17 9.27 3.38
C SER A 176 7.14 10.18 2.64
N ALA A 177 8.38 10.33 3.13
CA ALA A 177 9.40 11.12 2.49
C ALA A 177 9.76 10.59 1.09
N LYS A 178 9.87 9.27 0.92
CA LYS A 178 10.12 8.64 -0.38
C LYS A 178 8.96 8.87 -1.35
N ALA A 179 7.72 8.63 -0.91
CA ALA A 179 6.52 8.84 -1.72
C ALA A 179 6.39 10.30 -2.17
N VAL A 180 6.56 11.26 -1.26
CA VAL A 180 6.53 12.70 -1.57
C VAL A 180 7.67 13.07 -2.52
N THR A 181 8.89 12.58 -2.29
CA THR A 181 10.04 12.87 -3.15
C THR A 181 9.81 12.36 -4.56
N TYR A 182 9.35 11.11 -4.70
CA TYR A 182 9.07 10.51 -6.01
C TYR A 182 8.02 11.31 -6.79
N GLU A 183 6.97 11.79 -6.12
CA GLU A 183 5.89 12.54 -6.77
C GLU A 183 6.20 14.02 -7.00
N LYS A 184 7.09 14.62 -6.22
CA LYS A 184 7.37 16.06 -6.25
C LYS A 184 8.65 16.40 -7.01
N ASN A 185 9.68 15.60 -6.85
CA ASN A 185 11.02 15.83 -7.39
C ASN A 185 11.76 14.49 -7.55
N PRO A 186 11.32 13.62 -8.48
CA PRO A 186 11.91 12.30 -8.67
C PRO A 186 13.41 12.42 -8.96
N GLY A 187 14.21 11.55 -8.33
CA GLY A 187 15.67 11.54 -8.47
C GLY A 187 16.36 12.83 -8.03
N GLY A 188 15.70 13.69 -7.23
CA GLY A 188 16.27 14.96 -6.79
C GLY A 188 16.44 15.99 -7.91
N GLY A 189 15.72 15.83 -9.03
CA GLY A 189 15.83 16.69 -10.21
C GLY A 189 16.50 16.01 -11.40
N ASP A 190 17.04 14.79 -11.21
CA ASP A 190 17.48 13.91 -12.29
C ASP A 190 16.48 12.76 -12.51
N PRO A 191 15.57 12.87 -13.49
CA PRO A 191 14.56 11.86 -13.75
C PRO A 191 15.10 10.67 -14.58
N ALA A 192 16.39 10.58 -14.90
CA ALA A 192 16.91 9.60 -15.86
C ALA A 192 16.62 8.14 -15.50
N TYR A 193 16.46 7.82 -14.21
CA TYR A 193 16.11 6.46 -13.77
C TYR A 193 14.65 6.09 -14.09
N LEU A 194 13.75 7.07 -14.27
CA LEU A 194 12.32 6.82 -14.52
C LEU A 194 12.06 6.12 -15.86
N SER A 195 12.97 6.26 -16.82
CA SER A 195 12.91 5.60 -18.13
C SER A 195 13.78 4.34 -18.19
N LYS A 196 14.08 3.71 -17.06
CA LYS A 196 14.84 2.46 -16.99
C LYS A 196 14.00 1.35 -16.40
N ALA A 197 14.10 0.15 -16.97
CA ALA A 197 13.44 -1.05 -16.46
C ALA A 197 14.40 -2.23 -16.39
N LEU A 198 14.52 -2.83 -15.21
CA LEU A 198 15.36 -3.99 -14.97
C LEU A 198 14.49 -5.25 -14.92
N VAL A 199 14.80 -6.25 -15.74
CA VAL A 199 14.05 -7.51 -15.81
C VAL A 199 14.91 -8.64 -15.25
N ILE A 200 14.37 -9.28 -14.21
CA ILE A 200 14.93 -10.47 -13.57
C ILE A 200 14.07 -11.65 -13.99
N CYS A 201 14.69 -12.74 -14.44
CA CYS A 201 13.96 -13.91 -14.91
C CYS A 201 14.68 -15.20 -14.53
N ALA A 202 13.91 -16.10 -13.95
CA ALA A 202 14.36 -17.37 -13.40
C ALA A 202 13.42 -18.49 -13.84
N ASP A 203 13.88 -19.72 -13.63
CA ASP A 203 13.16 -20.96 -13.90
C ASP A 203 12.67 -21.08 -15.37
N GLU A 204 11.64 -21.88 -15.64
CA GLU A 204 11.21 -22.16 -17.02
C GLU A 204 10.83 -20.89 -17.80
N MET A 205 10.43 -19.80 -17.12
CA MET A 205 10.16 -18.50 -17.76
C MET A 205 11.38 -17.96 -18.51
N ARG A 206 12.60 -18.23 -18.01
CA ARG A 206 13.85 -17.87 -18.67
C ARG A 206 14.00 -18.62 -19.98
N ASP A 207 13.80 -19.93 -19.96
CA ASP A 207 13.98 -20.81 -21.13
C ASP A 207 12.91 -20.56 -22.20
N LEU A 208 11.72 -20.11 -21.78
CA LEU A 208 10.66 -19.63 -22.66
C LEU A 208 10.88 -18.20 -23.21
N GLY A 209 11.98 -17.54 -22.85
CA GLY A 209 12.29 -16.20 -23.33
C GLY A 209 11.33 -15.11 -22.83
N GLN A 210 10.60 -15.36 -21.73
CA GLN A 210 9.54 -14.44 -21.28
C GLN A 210 10.08 -13.06 -20.89
N HIS A 211 11.31 -12.98 -20.37
CA HIS A 211 11.98 -11.70 -20.14
C HIS A 211 12.07 -10.84 -21.39
N THR A 212 12.33 -11.43 -22.56
CA THR A 212 12.36 -10.72 -23.84
C THR A 212 10.96 -10.29 -24.25
N THR A 213 9.97 -11.18 -24.11
CA THR A 213 8.57 -10.90 -24.43
C THR A 213 8.01 -9.75 -23.59
N VAL A 214 8.17 -9.80 -22.26
CA VAL A 214 7.71 -8.77 -21.33
C VAL A 214 8.43 -7.44 -21.57
N SER A 215 9.75 -7.50 -21.82
CA SER A 215 10.51 -6.29 -22.18
C SER A 215 10.00 -5.64 -23.46
N GLY A 216 9.55 -6.44 -24.43
CA GLY A 216 8.95 -5.94 -25.67
C GLY A 216 7.58 -5.28 -25.51
N TRP A 217 6.91 -5.43 -24.35
CA TRP A 217 5.66 -4.72 -24.05
C TRP A 217 5.90 -3.32 -23.49
N LEU A 218 7.11 -3.02 -23.02
CA LEU A 218 7.46 -1.70 -22.54
C LEU A 218 7.57 -0.73 -23.72
N SER A 219 7.18 0.53 -23.48
CA SER A 219 7.33 1.60 -24.46
C SER A 219 8.80 1.75 -24.86
N ASN A 220 9.06 2.09 -26.13
CA ASN A 220 10.39 2.41 -26.65
C ASN A 220 11.08 3.58 -25.92
N SER A 221 10.34 4.33 -25.09
CA SER A 221 10.92 5.34 -24.20
C SER A 221 11.73 4.74 -23.04
N PHE A 222 11.59 3.44 -22.75
CA PHE A 222 12.35 2.77 -21.71
C PHE A 222 13.66 2.17 -22.24
N THR A 223 14.74 2.40 -21.51
CA THR A 223 15.95 1.56 -21.60
C THR A 223 15.71 0.33 -20.73
N VAL A 224 15.79 -0.86 -21.32
CA VAL A 224 15.47 -2.11 -20.63
C VAL A 224 16.71 -3.00 -20.56
N ASP A 225 17.03 -3.50 -19.38
CA ASP A 225 18.01 -4.58 -19.19
C ASP A 225 17.29 -5.87 -18.87
N ALA A 226 17.28 -6.78 -19.85
CA ALA A 226 16.66 -8.09 -19.76
C ALA A 226 17.66 -9.20 -20.02
N GLN A 227 18.95 -8.97 -19.72
CA GLN A 227 20.02 -9.90 -20.06
C GLN A 227 20.88 -10.26 -18.86
N ARG A 228 21.21 -9.28 -18.01
CA ARG A 228 22.22 -9.48 -16.96
C ARG A 228 21.71 -10.22 -15.73
N LEU A 229 20.41 -10.19 -15.47
CA LEU A 229 19.78 -10.85 -14.33
C LEU A 229 18.85 -11.99 -14.77
N ILE A 230 19.30 -12.72 -15.79
CA ILE A 230 18.63 -13.90 -16.32
C ILE A 230 19.33 -15.15 -15.81
N GLU A 231 18.53 -16.14 -15.41
CA GLU A 231 19.05 -17.37 -14.81
C GLU A 231 20.02 -18.13 -15.72
N GLN A 232 21.06 -18.70 -15.11
CA GLN A 232 22.07 -19.51 -15.78
C GLN A 232 22.37 -20.81 -15.02
N PRO A 233 22.77 -21.88 -15.72
CA PRO A 233 22.88 -22.01 -17.18
C PRO A 233 21.55 -22.25 -17.91
N SER A 234 20.49 -22.62 -17.20
CA SER A 234 19.14 -22.88 -17.70
C SER A 234 18.12 -22.64 -16.60
N GLY A 235 16.86 -22.47 -16.96
CA GLY A 235 15.76 -22.36 -15.99
C GLY A 235 15.57 -23.64 -15.16
N SER A 236 15.82 -24.80 -15.77
CA SER A 236 15.75 -26.09 -15.08
C SER A 236 17.00 -26.44 -14.24
N SER A 237 17.91 -25.49 -13.99
CA SER A 237 19.16 -25.78 -13.28
C SER A 237 18.89 -26.07 -11.80
N THR A 238 19.29 -27.24 -11.32
CA THR A 238 19.24 -27.57 -9.88
C THR A 238 20.29 -26.82 -9.04
N SER A 239 21.19 -26.09 -9.68
CA SER A 239 22.20 -25.24 -9.03
C SER A 239 22.45 -23.99 -9.88
N PRO A 240 21.52 -23.01 -9.85
CA PRO A 240 21.65 -21.77 -10.61
C PRO A 240 22.90 -20.98 -10.20
N THR A 241 23.58 -20.37 -11.17
CA THR A 241 24.80 -19.57 -10.93
C THR A 241 24.58 -18.07 -11.03
N GLN A 242 23.43 -17.64 -11.55
CA GLN A 242 23.02 -16.26 -11.73
C GLN A 242 21.48 -16.18 -11.72
N PRO A 243 20.89 -15.04 -11.33
CA PRO A 243 21.52 -13.97 -10.57
C PRO A 243 21.64 -14.33 -9.07
N THR A 244 22.79 -14.02 -8.49
CA THR A 244 22.95 -13.98 -7.03
C THR A 244 22.40 -12.68 -6.47
N GLY A 245 22.06 -12.65 -5.18
CA GLY A 245 21.62 -11.41 -4.52
C GLY A 245 22.61 -10.25 -4.67
N GLN A 246 23.91 -10.54 -4.63
CA GLN A 246 24.95 -9.52 -4.84
C GLN A 246 24.92 -8.96 -6.27
N GLN A 247 24.79 -9.81 -7.29
CA GLN A 247 24.69 -9.36 -8.68
C GLN A 247 23.46 -8.47 -8.92
N VAL A 248 22.33 -8.79 -8.30
CA VAL A 248 21.13 -7.93 -8.36
C VAL A 248 21.43 -6.56 -7.76
N ILE A 249 22.04 -6.52 -6.56
CA ILE A 249 22.42 -5.27 -5.90
C ILE A 249 23.38 -4.44 -6.76
N ASP A 250 24.42 -5.07 -7.29
CA ASP A 250 25.44 -4.41 -8.10
C ASP A 250 24.80 -3.78 -9.35
N VAL A 251 23.93 -4.51 -10.06
CA VAL A 251 23.22 -3.96 -11.23
C VAL A 251 22.28 -2.84 -10.81
N MET A 252 21.53 -2.97 -9.72
CA MET A 252 20.64 -1.90 -9.24
C MET A 252 21.40 -0.59 -8.94
N GLN A 253 22.63 -0.69 -8.39
CA GLN A 253 23.49 0.45 -8.07
C GLN A 253 24.02 1.20 -9.30
N GLU A 254 23.91 0.64 -10.51
CA GLU A 254 24.21 1.34 -11.77
C GLU A 254 23.10 2.34 -12.18
N GLY A 255 22.20 2.66 -11.26
CA GLY A 255 21.10 3.60 -11.47
C GLY A 255 19.88 2.98 -12.14
N TRP A 256 19.58 1.71 -11.82
CA TRP A 256 18.30 1.06 -12.12
C TRP A 256 17.32 1.10 -10.93
N GLY A 257 17.77 1.58 -9.76
CA GLY A 257 16.97 1.79 -8.55
C GLY A 257 16.91 3.24 -8.08
N PHE A 258 16.11 3.49 -7.04
CA PHE A 258 16.00 4.75 -6.28
C PHE A 258 16.82 4.67 -4.99
#